data_AF-A0A536L2H3-F1
#
_entry.id   AF-A0A536L2H3-F1
#
_cell.length_a   1.000
_cell.length_b   1.000
_cell.length_c   1.000
_cell.angle_alpha   90.00
_cell.angle_beta   90.00
_cell.angle_gamma   90.00
#
_symmetry.space_group_name_H-M   'P 1'
#
loop_
_entity.id
_entity.type
_entity.pdbx_description
1 polymer ?
#
loop_
_entity_poly.entity_id
_entity_poly.type
_entity_poly.pdbx_seq_one_letter_code
_entity_poly.pdbx_strand_id
1 'polypeptide(L)'
;MTDSETPSSRVDLRKQMREIVRMRQEMSAKSPEQRRTTTRAVARILDDVHLEGRMGKFVVESDEPLARGGTEKGPSPLQYLMMGTAF
;
A
#
# COMPACT_ATOMS: atom_id res chain seq x y z
N MET A 1 41.89 3.55 -16.00
CA MET A 1 41.11 3.83 -14.78
C MET A 1 39.67 3.56 -15.16
N THR A 2 39.19 2.35 -14.88
CA THR A 2 37.85 1.88 -15.27
C THR A 2 36.84 2.49 -14.31
N ASP A 3 35.96 3.34 -14.83
CA ASP A 3 34.74 3.79 -14.15
C ASP A 3 33.99 2.55 -13.67
N SER A 4 33.92 2.34 -12.36
CA SER A 4 33.00 1.38 -11.79
C SER A 4 31.59 1.94 -11.97
N GLU A 5 30.85 1.40 -12.93
CA GLU A 5 29.42 1.64 -13.06
C GLU A 5 28.77 1.34 -11.71
N THR A 6 28.41 2.38 -10.98
CA THR A 6 27.62 2.24 -9.76
C THR A 6 26.27 1.69 -10.22
N PRO A 7 25.83 0.51 -9.75
CA PRO A 7 24.59 -0.07 -10.24
C PRO A 7 23.45 0.93 -10.00
N SER A 8 22.79 1.33 -11.07
CA SER A 8 21.66 2.25 -11.02
C SER A 8 20.64 1.69 -10.02
N SER A 9 20.36 2.44 -8.95
CA SER A 9 19.34 2.07 -7.96
C SER A 9 18.06 1.63 -8.67
N ARG A 10 17.45 0.53 -8.22
CA ARG A 10 16.13 0.09 -8.70
C ARG A 10 15.02 1.11 -8.40
N VAL A 11 15.32 2.10 -7.55
CA VAL A 11 14.41 3.18 -7.17
C VAL A 11 14.87 4.50 -7.77
N ASP A 12 13.99 5.13 -8.56
CA ASP A 12 14.16 6.51 -9.00
C ASP A 12 13.86 7.49 -7.85
N LEU A 13 14.90 7.76 -7.05
CA LEU A 13 14.83 8.66 -5.89
C LEU A 13 14.49 10.11 -6.27
N ARG A 14 14.89 10.56 -7.48
CA ARG A 14 14.62 11.92 -7.94
C ARG A 14 13.13 12.10 -8.21
N LYS A 15 12.52 11.12 -8.88
CA LYS A 15 11.07 11.09 -9.07
C LYS A 15 10.33 11.03 -7.74
N GLN A 16 10.72 10.14 -6.84
CA GLN A 16 10.05 9.99 -5.54
C GLN A 16 10.12 11.28 -4.72
N MET A 17 11.30 11.91 -4.63
CA MET A 17 11.48 13.15 -3.89
C MET A 17 10.68 14.32 -4.49
N ARG A 18 10.62 14.42 -5.82
CA ARG A 18 9.80 15.44 -6.50
C ARG A 18 8.33 15.34 -6.10
N GLU A 19 7.76 14.14 -6.08
CA GLU A 19 6.36 13.96 -5.67
C GLU A 19 6.16 14.28 -4.18
N ILE A 20 7.10 13.90 -3.30
CA ILE A 20 7.04 14.23 -1.87
C ILE A 20 7.05 15.75 -1.64
N VAL A 21 7.96 16.47 -2.30
CA VAL A 21 8.04 17.94 -2.18
C VAL A 21 6.76 18.59 -2.67
N ARG A 22 6.22 18.14 -3.82
CA ARG A 22 4.94 18.64 -4.35
C ARG A 22 3.80 18.45 -3.34
N MET A 23 3.64 17.24 -2.80
CA MET A 23 2.59 16.94 -1.80
C MET A 23 2.75 17.78 -0.53
N ARG A 24 3.98 17.99 -0.06
CA ARG A 24 4.24 18.84 1.13
C ARG A 24 3.85 20.28 0.89
N GLN A 25 4.18 20.85 -0.27
CA GLN A 25 3.81 22.21 -0.65
C GLN A 25 2.28 22.38 -0.74
N GLU A 26 1.60 21.42 -1.40
CA GLU A 26 0.14 21.39 -1.51
C GLU A 26 -0.52 21.34 -0.11
N MET A 27 0.03 20.57 0.84
CA MET A 27 -0.51 20.46 2.19
C MET A 27 -0.17 21.65 3.08
N SER A 28 1.01 22.24 2.94
CA SER A 28 1.40 23.44 3.72
C SER A 28 0.55 24.64 3.39
N ALA A 29 0.07 24.75 2.14
CA ALA A 29 -0.82 25.82 1.68
C ALA A 29 -2.25 25.74 2.26
N LYS A 30 -2.65 24.60 2.85
CA LYS A 30 -3.98 24.37 3.44
C LYS A 30 -4.05 24.83 4.90
N SER A 31 -5.25 25.20 5.37
CA SER A 31 -5.51 25.41 6.79
C SER A 31 -5.34 24.11 7.60
N PRO A 32 -5.09 24.16 8.92
CA PRO A 32 -4.94 22.96 9.75
C PRO A 32 -6.09 21.95 9.59
N GLU A 33 -7.33 22.41 9.51
CA GLU A 33 -8.52 21.57 9.35
C GLU A 33 -8.52 20.87 7.99
N GLN A 34 -8.09 21.58 6.94
CA GLN A 34 -7.98 21.07 5.58
C GLN A 34 -6.79 20.12 5.39
N ARG A 35 -5.85 20.05 6.36
CA ARG A 35 -4.74 19.08 6.34
C ARG A 35 -5.17 17.69 6.83
N ARG A 36 -6.31 17.58 7.50
CA ARG A 36 -6.83 16.28 7.94
C ARG A 36 -7.16 15.42 6.72
N THR A 37 -6.49 14.28 6.63
CA THR A 37 -6.75 13.27 5.60
C THR A 37 -7.48 12.09 6.25
N THR A 38 -8.43 11.48 5.52
CA THR A 38 -9.11 10.26 5.95
C THR A 38 -8.92 9.19 4.90
N THR A 39 -8.24 8.11 5.26
CA THR A 39 -8.14 6.90 4.45
C THR A 39 -9.26 5.96 4.85
N ARG A 40 -9.99 5.42 3.87
CA ARG A 40 -11.07 4.46 4.08
C ARG A 40 -10.82 3.21 3.25
N ALA A 41 -11.02 2.07 3.87
CA ALA A 41 -11.16 0.79 3.20
C ALA A 41 -12.57 0.24 3.47
N VAL A 42 -13.14 -0.46 2.49
CA VAL A 42 -14.40 -1.21 2.63
C VAL A 42 -14.14 -2.61 2.13
N ALA A 43 -14.58 -3.62 2.87
CA ALA A 43 -14.48 -5.02 2.48
C ALA A 43 -15.87 -5.65 2.39
N ARG A 44 -16.05 -6.56 1.45
CA ARG A 44 -17.23 -7.43 1.34
C ARG A 44 -16.79 -8.89 1.31
N ILE A 45 -17.60 -9.75 1.91
CA ILE A 45 -17.45 -11.21 1.79
C ILE A 45 -17.95 -11.61 0.40
N LEU A 46 -17.13 -12.36 -0.33
CA LEU A 46 -17.50 -12.98 -1.60
C LEU A 46 -18.09 -14.36 -1.36
N ASP A 47 -17.39 -15.15 -0.54
CA ASP A 47 -17.71 -16.55 -0.24
C ASP A 47 -16.95 -16.95 1.04
N ASP A 48 -17.65 -17.44 2.07
CA ASP A 48 -17.09 -17.77 3.39
C ASP A 48 -16.10 -16.73 3.95
N VAL A 49 -14.79 -17.04 3.94
CA VAL A 49 -13.71 -16.17 4.44
C VAL A 49 -12.93 -15.45 3.32
N HIS A 50 -13.34 -15.62 2.06
CA HIS A 50 -12.81 -14.88 0.91
C HIS A 50 -13.47 -13.49 0.82
N LEU A 51 -12.64 -12.47 0.87
CA LEU A 51 -13.01 -11.06 0.97
C LEU A 51 -12.45 -10.27 -0.21
N GLU A 52 -13.22 -9.32 -0.71
CA GLU A 52 -12.74 -8.26 -1.59
C GLU A 52 -12.72 -6.94 -0.83
N GLY A 53 -11.54 -6.34 -0.70
CA GLY A 53 -11.31 -5.03 -0.12
C GLY A 53 -11.10 -3.96 -1.18
N ARG A 54 -11.70 -2.78 -1.01
CA ARG A 54 -11.44 -1.58 -1.80
C ARG A 54 -10.84 -0.49 -0.93
N MET A 55 -9.65 -0.01 -1.28
CA MET A 55 -8.97 1.11 -0.62
C MET A 55 -8.54 2.16 -1.64
N GLY A 56 -9.27 3.27 -1.69
CA GLY A 56 -9.10 4.28 -2.74
C GLY A 56 -9.31 3.69 -4.13
N LYS A 57 -8.28 3.72 -4.98
CA LYS A 57 -8.30 3.17 -6.34
C LYS A 57 -7.89 1.69 -6.43
N PHE A 58 -7.54 1.07 -5.31
CA PHE A 58 -7.00 -0.29 -5.27
C PHE A 58 -8.08 -1.27 -4.84
N VAL A 59 -8.10 -2.44 -5.49
CA VAL A 59 -8.85 -3.62 -5.10
C VAL A 59 -7.84 -4.65 -4.61
N VAL A 60 -8.11 -5.26 -3.46
CA VAL A 60 -7.30 -6.31 -2.85
C VAL A 60 -8.21 -7.48 -2.49
N GLU A 61 -7.69 -8.70 -2.55
CA GLU A 61 -8.38 -9.88 -2.05
C GLU A 61 -7.73 -10.35 -0.75
N SER A 62 -8.53 -10.86 0.18
CA SER A 62 -8.04 -11.51 1.39
C SER A 62 -8.76 -12.83 1.56
N ASP A 63 -8.07 -13.84 2.06
CA ASP A 63 -8.64 -15.17 2.32
C ASP A 63 -7.95 -15.78 3.55
N GLU A 64 -8.01 -17.10 3.74
CA GLU A 64 -7.22 -17.84 4.70
C GLU A 64 -6.60 -19.09 4.05
N PRO A 65 -5.53 -19.67 4.63
CA PRO A 65 -5.03 -20.97 4.22
C PRO A 65 -6.09 -22.08 4.37
N LEU A 66 -5.93 -23.17 3.62
CA LEU A 66 -6.81 -24.34 3.75
C LEU A 66 -6.89 -24.85 5.20
N ALA A 67 -5.75 -24.85 5.91
CA ALA A 67 -5.66 -25.27 7.31
C ALA A 67 -6.49 -24.40 8.29
N ARG A 68 -6.95 -23.23 7.86
CA ARG A 68 -7.80 -22.30 8.63
C ARG A 68 -9.20 -22.16 8.01
N GLY A 69 -9.54 -23.02 7.05
CA GLY A 69 -10.86 -23.06 6.42
C GLY A 69 -11.06 -22.06 5.28
N GLY A 70 -10.00 -21.47 4.73
CA GLY A 70 -10.08 -20.62 3.55
C GLY A 70 -9.83 -21.37 2.24
N THR A 71 -9.72 -20.63 1.15
CA THR A 71 -9.57 -21.18 -0.21
C THR A 71 -8.25 -20.82 -0.89
N GLU A 72 -7.32 -20.19 -0.16
CA GLU A 72 -6.01 -19.74 -0.65
C GLU A 72 -6.07 -18.78 -1.86
N LYS A 73 -7.19 -18.08 -2.05
CA LYS A 73 -7.37 -17.11 -3.16
C LYS A 73 -6.70 -15.77 -2.89
N GLY A 74 -6.34 -15.48 -1.64
CA GLY A 74 -5.64 -14.27 -1.25
C GLY A 74 -4.81 -14.45 0.02
N PRO A 75 -3.91 -13.50 0.33
CA PRO A 75 -3.21 -13.48 1.61
C PRO A 75 -4.19 -13.37 2.77
N SER A 76 -3.80 -13.89 3.93
CA SER A 76 -4.59 -13.69 5.14
C SER A 76 -4.54 -12.26 5.65
N PRO A 77 -5.56 -11.81 6.40
CA PRO A 77 -5.54 -10.47 7.01
C PRO A 77 -4.28 -10.25 7.86
N LEU A 78 -3.81 -11.29 8.55
CA LEU A 78 -2.58 -11.23 9.34
C LEU A 78 -1.34 -11.08 8.45
N GLN A 79 -1.28 -11.75 7.29
CA GLN A 79 -0.19 -11.56 6.34
C GLN A 79 -0.14 -10.14 5.79
N TYR A 80 -1.30 -9.51 5.54
CA TYR A 80 -1.36 -8.08 5.20
C TYR A 80 -0.80 -7.19 6.31
N LEU A 81 -1.13 -7.48 7.59
CA LEU A 81 -0.55 -6.76 8.72
C LEU A 81 0.97 -6.93 8.78
N MET A 82 1.47 -8.15 8.64
CA MET A 82 2.92 -8.42 8.62
C MET A 82 3.62 -7.69 7.48
N MET A 83 3.02 -7.67 6.29
CA MET A 83 3.56 -6.94 5.14
C MET A 83 3.70 -5.45 5.44
N GLY A 84 2.74 -4.85 6.13
CA GLY A 84 2.81 -3.45 6.57
C GLY A 84 3.95 -3.15 7.55
N THR A 85 4.44 -4.14 8.30
CA THR A 85 5.61 -3.99 9.19
C THR A 85 6.96 -4.18 8.49
N ALA A 86 6.97 -4.84 7.33
CA ALA A 86 8.20 -5.18 6.61
C ALA A 86 8.70 -4.05 5.68
N PHE A 87 7.80 -3.16 5.24
CA PHE A 87 8.09 -2.01 4.39
C PHE A 87 8.17 -0.70 5.20
#